data_AF-A0A947G7P2-F1
#
_entry.id   AF-A0A947G7P2-F1
#
_cell.length_a   1.000
_cell.length_b   1.000
_cell.length_c   1.000
_cell.angle_alpha   90.00
_cell.angle_beta   90.00
_cell.angle_gamma   90.00
#
_symmetry.space_group_name_H-M   'P 1'
#
loop_
_entity.id
_entity.type
_entity.pdbx_description
1 polymer ?
#
loop_
_entity_poly.entity_id
_entity_poly.type
_entity_poly.pdbx_seq_one_letter_code
_entity_poly.pdbx_strand_id
1 'polypeptide(L)'
;MKIRELRILPPMAIGRLGSAAEPVDNYTVEDDPDDPLAFRTIVPGETLVVDDNSGEISEVRTPGTVTFKEGGAIKPVAPFLEVFAVTSRDKLVPLDLALLEKNGLTEADVKWRVAVANRKVERRTQDKSDIVSADTKWFSGHDSRQLKGHCRNFVTKESFIELGRVRYIKPSDAFPEIRLRFTPAKGLIYGPDVEPTESTDPSGEELYQVPLERRIYDHTKSWYGFQIPPEVSGGAAAPDGKEYNETLPPSLFAIQPPAPSWLNDNIAVSRGYLDDACDGIVEVKLTLPGGEELSAKARITAAPPAVVPDALFVRSLADDLDQILHGPQVTKS
;
A
#
# COMPACT_ATOMS: atom_id res chain seq x y z
N MET A 1 6.04 16.45 -31.54
CA MET A 1 6.29 17.01 -30.18
C MET A 1 7.15 15.97 -29.48
N LYS A 2 8.37 16.32 -29.04
CA LYS A 2 9.31 15.33 -28.49
C LYS A 2 9.07 15.14 -26.99
N ILE A 3 9.20 13.90 -26.50
CA ILE A 3 9.23 13.57 -25.07
C ILE A 3 10.64 13.90 -24.54
N ARG A 4 10.73 14.59 -23.41
CA ARG A 4 12.00 14.93 -22.74
C ARG A 4 12.16 14.21 -21.41
N GLU A 5 11.09 14.14 -20.63
CA GLU A 5 11.10 13.51 -19.30
C GLU A 5 9.76 12.85 -19.03
N LEU A 6 9.76 11.92 -18.07
CA LEU A 6 8.55 11.29 -17.56
C LEU A 6 8.25 11.75 -16.13
N ARG A 7 6.98 11.71 -15.76
CA ARG A 7 6.46 11.83 -14.40
C ARG A 7 5.38 10.77 -14.19
N ILE A 8 5.18 10.31 -12.96
CA ILE A 8 4.03 9.48 -12.60
C ILE A 8 3.16 10.33 -11.67
N LEU A 9 1.88 10.47 -12.01
CA LEU A 9 0.89 11.17 -11.20
C LEU A 9 -0.23 10.21 -10.75
N PRO A 10 -0.66 10.26 -9.47
CA PRO A 10 -0.01 11.02 -8.41
C PRO A 10 1.39 10.43 -8.08
N PRO A 11 2.33 11.24 -7.55
CA PRO A 11 3.67 10.76 -7.17
C PRO A 11 3.63 9.80 -5.96
N MET A 12 2.49 9.73 -5.28
CA MET A 12 2.20 8.78 -4.21
C MET A 12 0.72 8.40 -4.26
N ALA A 13 0.41 7.11 -4.20
CA ALA A 13 -0.95 6.61 -4.14
C ALA A 13 -1.17 5.71 -2.92
N ILE A 14 -2.33 5.84 -2.28
CA ILE A 14 -2.71 5.05 -1.11
C ILE A 14 -3.83 4.09 -1.51
N GLY A 15 -3.50 2.81 -1.62
CA GLY A 15 -4.49 1.75 -1.64
C GLY A 15 -5.05 1.48 -0.24
N ARG A 16 -6.29 1.03 -0.16
CA ARG A 16 -6.93 0.64 1.11
C ARG A 16 -7.31 -0.82 1.04
N LEU A 17 -6.88 -1.61 2.02
CA LEU A 17 -7.16 -3.04 2.11
C LEU A 17 -8.67 -3.30 2.07
N GLY A 18 -9.10 -4.41 1.48
CA GLY A 18 -10.51 -4.77 1.41
C GLY A 18 -10.72 -6.18 0.87
N SER A 19 -11.63 -6.92 1.48
CA SER A 19 -11.89 -8.33 1.16
C SER A 19 -12.92 -8.55 0.04
N ALA A 20 -13.63 -7.51 -0.39
CA ALA A 20 -14.54 -7.60 -1.53
C ALA A 20 -13.78 -7.79 -2.85
N ALA A 21 -14.45 -8.35 -3.85
CA ALA A 21 -13.86 -8.58 -5.17
C ALA A 21 -13.73 -7.27 -5.97
N GLU A 22 -14.77 -6.44 -5.94
CA GLU A 22 -14.84 -5.17 -6.64
C GLU A 22 -14.22 -4.04 -5.81
N PRO A 23 -13.28 -3.27 -6.37
CA PRO A 23 -12.79 -2.05 -5.75
C PRO A 23 -13.90 -1.01 -5.58
N VAL A 24 -13.73 -0.14 -4.60
CA VAL A 24 -14.64 0.97 -4.35
C VAL A 24 -14.68 1.90 -5.56
N ASP A 25 -15.88 2.40 -5.86
CA ASP A 25 -16.07 3.42 -6.88
C ASP A 25 -15.40 4.73 -6.46
N ASN A 26 -15.16 5.61 -7.43
CA ASN A 26 -14.51 6.89 -7.19
C ASN A 26 -15.46 7.84 -6.46
N TYR A 27 -14.99 8.43 -5.37
CA TYR A 27 -15.72 9.42 -4.60
C TYR A 27 -14.80 10.60 -4.31
N THR A 28 -15.38 11.80 -4.28
CA THR A 28 -14.75 12.99 -3.71
C THR A 28 -15.52 13.42 -2.47
N VAL A 29 -14.94 14.36 -1.73
CA VAL A 29 -15.58 14.96 -0.57
C VAL A 29 -15.70 16.46 -0.85
N GLU A 30 -16.90 17.01 -0.66
CA GLU A 30 -17.20 18.43 -0.88
C GLU A 30 -17.65 19.09 0.42
N ASP A 31 -17.15 20.31 0.66
CA ASP A 31 -17.62 21.18 1.72
C ASP A 31 -18.92 21.88 1.26
N ASP A 32 -19.84 22.13 2.20
CA ASP A 32 -20.99 23.00 1.93
C ASP A 32 -20.51 24.47 1.97
N PRO A 33 -20.61 25.25 0.87
CA PRO A 33 -20.17 26.64 0.87
C PRO A 33 -21.02 27.54 1.80
N ASP A 34 -22.26 27.17 2.07
CA ASP A 34 -23.17 27.91 2.97
C ASP A 34 -22.99 27.47 4.45
N ASP A 35 -22.45 26.28 4.69
CA ASP A 35 -22.06 25.78 6.02
C ASP A 35 -20.69 25.06 6.01
N PRO A 36 -19.57 25.80 5.88
CA PRO A 36 -18.24 25.21 5.70
C PRO A 36 -17.71 24.47 6.94
N LEU A 37 -18.43 24.53 8.06
CA LEU A 37 -18.10 23.81 9.29
C LEU A 37 -18.97 22.56 9.49
N ALA A 38 -19.94 22.29 8.61
CA ALA A 38 -20.77 21.10 8.64
C ALA A 38 -20.01 19.82 8.26
N PHE A 39 -20.72 18.69 8.33
CA PHE A 39 -20.23 17.44 7.76
C PHE A 39 -20.08 17.59 6.25
N ARG A 40 -18.98 17.05 5.74
CA ARG A 40 -18.72 17.04 4.31
C ARG A 40 -19.59 16.02 3.61
N THR A 41 -19.93 16.29 2.36
CA THR A 41 -20.72 15.37 1.55
C THR A 41 -19.80 14.51 0.69
N ILE A 42 -20.02 13.19 0.72
CA ILE A 42 -19.34 12.27 -0.18
C ILE A 42 -20.10 12.27 -1.51
N VAL A 43 -19.41 12.66 -2.58
CA VAL A 43 -20.00 12.81 -3.92
C VAL A 43 -19.40 11.76 -4.87
N PRO A 44 -20.23 11.02 -5.62
CA PRO A 44 -19.74 10.06 -6.60
C PRO A 44 -19.07 10.76 -7.79
N GLY A 45 -17.95 10.18 -8.22
CA GLY A 45 -17.22 10.59 -9.41
C GLY A 45 -17.15 9.48 -10.46
N GLU A 46 -16.63 9.82 -11.63
CA GLU A 46 -16.39 8.85 -12.69
C GLU A 46 -15.41 7.76 -12.22
N THR A 47 -15.83 6.52 -12.41
CA THR A 47 -15.13 5.30 -12.01
C THR A 47 -14.79 4.50 -13.26
N LEU A 48 -13.49 4.24 -13.45
CA LEU A 48 -12.99 3.40 -14.53
C LEU A 48 -13.05 1.93 -14.11
N VAL A 49 -13.88 1.16 -14.79
CA VAL A 49 -13.99 -0.29 -14.59
C VAL A 49 -12.99 -0.98 -15.51
N VAL A 50 -12.16 -1.87 -14.95
CA VAL A 50 -11.14 -2.62 -15.71
C VAL A 50 -11.66 -4.02 -15.94
N ASP A 51 -11.71 -4.46 -17.20
CA ASP A 51 -12.02 -5.84 -17.51
C ASP A 51 -10.84 -6.73 -17.12
N ASP A 52 -11.11 -7.74 -16.28
CA ASP A 52 -10.04 -8.56 -15.73
C ASP A 52 -9.39 -9.48 -16.78
N ASN A 53 -10.09 -9.80 -17.88
CA ASN A 53 -9.59 -10.68 -18.93
C ASN A 53 -8.72 -9.93 -19.94
N SER A 54 -9.19 -8.77 -20.43
CA SER A 54 -8.49 -7.97 -21.44
C SER A 54 -7.46 -7.02 -20.84
N GLY A 55 -7.66 -6.58 -19.60
CA GLY A 55 -6.87 -5.54 -18.95
C GLY A 55 -7.13 -4.12 -19.47
N GLU A 56 -8.14 -3.94 -20.32
CA GLU A 56 -8.62 -2.64 -20.80
C GLU A 56 -9.63 -2.04 -19.81
N ILE A 57 -9.85 -0.73 -19.91
CA ILE A 57 -11.01 -0.09 -19.29
C ILE A 57 -12.23 -0.44 -20.13
N SER A 58 -13.21 -1.13 -19.53
CA SER A 58 -14.42 -1.60 -20.22
C SER A 58 -15.59 -0.64 -20.09
N GLU A 59 -15.63 0.17 -19.02
CA GLU A 59 -16.74 1.06 -18.73
C GLU A 59 -16.28 2.26 -17.88
N VAL A 60 -16.97 3.39 -18.07
CA VAL A 60 -16.97 4.50 -17.12
C VAL A 60 -18.35 4.57 -16.49
N ARG A 61 -18.41 4.51 -15.16
CA ARG A 61 -19.68 4.65 -14.43
C ARG A 61 -19.56 5.66 -13.31
N THR A 62 -20.66 6.31 -12.98
CA THR A 62 -20.80 7.12 -11.76
C THR A 62 -21.88 6.46 -10.92
N PRO A 63 -21.57 5.98 -9.69
CA PRO A 63 -22.55 5.23 -8.91
C PRO A 63 -23.69 6.14 -8.44
N GLY A 64 -24.93 5.66 -8.54
CA GLY A 64 -26.11 6.37 -8.03
C GLY A 64 -26.23 6.35 -6.50
N THR A 65 -25.39 5.58 -5.80
CA THR A 65 -25.41 5.46 -4.34
C THR A 65 -24.01 5.20 -3.82
N VAL A 66 -23.61 5.92 -2.77
CA VAL A 66 -22.32 5.74 -2.10
C VAL A 66 -22.31 4.41 -1.35
N THR A 67 -21.41 3.51 -1.75
CA THR A 67 -21.27 2.17 -1.17
C THR A 67 -19.81 1.81 -0.96
N PHE A 68 -19.45 1.44 0.28
CA PHE A 68 -18.11 1.02 0.69
C PHE A 68 -17.98 -0.49 0.95
N LYS A 69 -19.10 -1.22 0.90
CA LYS A 69 -19.15 -2.65 1.19
C LYS A 69 -19.99 -3.42 0.16
N GLU A 70 -19.62 -4.66 -0.08
CA GLU A 70 -20.38 -5.59 -0.92
C GLU A 70 -20.48 -6.93 -0.19
N GLY A 71 -21.70 -7.45 0.00
CA GLY A 71 -21.90 -8.72 0.72
C GLY A 71 -21.33 -8.73 2.14
N GLY A 72 -21.24 -7.57 2.80
CA GLY A 72 -20.61 -7.41 4.12
C GLY A 72 -19.08 -7.24 4.08
N ALA A 73 -18.42 -7.50 2.96
CA ALA A 73 -16.99 -7.30 2.76
C ALA A 73 -16.68 -5.83 2.41
N ILE A 74 -15.53 -5.33 2.86
CA ILE A 74 -15.08 -3.97 2.55
C ILE A 74 -14.51 -3.93 1.13
N LYS A 75 -14.96 -2.97 0.32
CA LYS A 75 -14.41 -2.72 -1.01
C LYS A 75 -13.01 -2.09 -0.90
N PRO A 76 -11.97 -2.64 -1.54
CA PRO A 76 -10.64 -2.05 -1.50
C PRO A 76 -10.58 -0.74 -2.30
N VAL A 77 -9.72 0.20 -1.90
CA VAL A 77 -9.35 1.35 -2.77
C VAL A 77 -8.18 0.92 -3.65
N ALA A 78 -8.40 0.90 -4.96
CA ALA A 78 -7.43 0.43 -5.95
C ALA A 78 -7.05 1.56 -6.92
N PRO A 79 -6.06 2.42 -6.57
CA PRO A 79 -5.74 3.63 -7.32
C PRO A 79 -5.09 3.33 -8.68
N PHE A 80 -5.25 4.28 -9.60
CA PHE A 80 -4.43 4.38 -10.81
C PHE A 80 -3.24 5.31 -10.59
N LEU A 81 -2.14 4.98 -11.25
CA LEU A 81 -0.99 5.84 -11.46
C LEU A 81 -0.86 6.06 -12.96
N GLU A 82 -0.81 7.30 -13.41
CA GLU A 82 -0.74 7.67 -14.82
C GLU A 82 0.61 8.29 -15.17
N VAL A 83 1.13 7.97 -16.34
CA VAL A 83 2.40 8.52 -16.83
C VAL A 83 2.13 9.81 -17.56
N PHE A 84 2.89 10.85 -17.22
CA PHE A 84 2.91 12.13 -17.91
C PHE A 84 4.28 12.35 -18.54
N ALA A 85 4.29 13.05 -19.67
CA ALA A 85 5.49 13.46 -20.38
C ALA A 85 5.70 14.97 -20.25
N VAL A 86 6.92 15.38 -19.90
CA VAL A 86 7.38 16.75 -20.15
C VAL A 86 7.87 16.80 -21.59
N THR A 87 7.30 17.70 -22.39
CA THR A 87 7.58 17.76 -23.82
C THR A 87 8.62 18.81 -24.18
N SER A 88 9.08 18.83 -25.44
CA SER A 88 9.98 19.87 -25.97
C SER A 88 9.44 21.29 -25.89
N ARG A 89 8.16 21.49 -25.54
CA ARG A 89 7.55 22.80 -25.27
C ARG A 89 7.42 23.11 -23.78
N ASP A 90 8.08 22.33 -22.93
CA ASP A 90 8.04 22.44 -21.47
C ASP A 90 6.62 22.33 -20.88
N LYS A 91 5.78 21.52 -21.54
CA LYS A 91 4.42 21.20 -21.08
C LYS A 91 4.38 19.80 -20.53
N LEU A 92 3.77 19.64 -19.35
CA LEU A 92 3.39 18.36 -18.78
C LEU A 92 2.04 17.95 -19.38
N VAL A 93 2.00 16.82 -20.08
CA VAL A 93 0.80 16.25 -20.70
C VAL A 93 0.73 14.75 -20.43
N PRO A 94 -0.45 14.11 -20.43
CA PRO A 94 -0.54 12.66 -20.35
C PRO A 94 0.33 12.01 -21.43
N LEU A 95 1.05 10.96 -21.07
CA LEU A 95 1.66 10.07 -22.05
C LEU A 95 0.53 9.19 -22.60
N ASP A 96 0.21 9.37 -23.87
CA ASP A 96 -0.83 8.64 -24.58
C ASP A 96 -0.29 7.94 -25.83
N LEU A 97 -1.11 7.07 -26.43
CA LEU A 97 -0.77 6.36 -27.67
C LEU A 97 -0.34 7.32 -28.81
N ALA A 98 -1.03 8.45 -28.96
CA ALA A 98 -0.74 9.41 -30.01
C ALA A 98 0.62 10.12 -29.82
N LEU A 99 1.04 10.38 -28.57
CA LEU A 99 2.34 10.96 -28.26
C LEU A 99 3.45 9.93 -28.44
N LEU A 100 3.23 8.66 -28.07
CA LEU A 100 4.16 7.56 -28.33
C LEU A 100 4.39 7.40 -29.84
N GLU A 101 3.32 7.31 -30.63
CA GLU A 101 3.39 7.13 -32.09
C GLU A 101 4.16 8.28 -32.77
N LYS A 102 3.90 9.53 -32.36
CA LYS A 102 4.64 10.71 -32.85
C LYS A 102 6.14 10.66 -32.56
N ASN A 103 6.57 9.83 -31.62
CA ASN A 103 7.96 9.60 -31.27
C ASN A 103 8.46 8.22 -31.77
N GLY A 104 7.71 7.55 -32.64
CA GLY A 104 8.09 6.24 -33.21
C GLY A 104 8.06 5.11 -32.20
N LEU A 105 7.20 5.20 -31.19
CA LEU A 105 7.07 4.27 -30.07
C LEU A 105 5.65 3.72 -30.00
N THR A 106 5.50 2.63 -29.25
CA THR A 106 4.23 1.96 -28.93
C THR A 106 4.12 1.76 -27.42
N GLU A 107 2.96 1.33 -26.94
CA GLU A 107 2.73 0.97 -25.55
C GLU A 107 3.65 -0.16 -25.05
N ALA A 108 4.14 -1.01 -25.97
CA ALA A 108 5.07 -2.10 -25.68
C ALA A 108 6.49 -1.61 -25.30
N ASP A 109 6.84 -0.37 -25.67
CA ASP A 109 8.12 0.26 -25.32
C ASP A 109 8.13 0.80 -23.88
N VAL A 110 6.94 0.92 -23.26
CA VAL A 110 6.79 1.29 -21.86
C VAL A 110 7.00 0.06 -20.98
N LYS A 111 7.90 0.17 -20.00
CA LYS A 111 8.17 -0.90 -19.03
C LYS A 111 7.92 -0.40 -17.62
N TRP A 112 7.21 -1.21 -16.85
CA TRP A 112 6.92 -0.99 -15.45
C TRP A 112 7.71 -1.94 -14.56
N ARG A 113 7.99 -1.51 -13.35
CA ARG A 113 8.46 -2.37 -12.25
C ARG A 113 7.83 -1.90 -10.96
N VAL A 114 7.36 -2.85 -10.15
CA VAL A 114 6.81 -2.57 -8.83
C VAL A 114 7.56 -3.41 -7.81
N ALA A 115 8.11 -2.74 -6.80
CA ALA A 115 8.79 -3.36 -5.68
C ALA A 115 8.15 -2.89 -4.37
N VAL A 116 7.57 -3.81 -3.61
CA VAL A 116 6.90 -3.55 -2.32
C VAL A 116 7.52 -4.38 -1.21
N ALA A 117 7.39 -3.90 0.02
CA ALA A 117 7.76 -4.67 1.20
C ALA A 117 6.82 -4.39 2.38
N ASN A 118 6.64 -5.40 3.23
CA ASN A 118 6.21 -5.24 4.62
C ASN A 118 7.46 -5.33 5.50
N ARG A 119 7.76 -4.23 6.22
CA ARG A 119 8.92 -4.12 7.13
C ARG A 119 8.52 -4.00 8.59
N LYS A 120 7.25 -4.26 8.92
CA LYS A 120 6.73 -4.10 10.28
C LYS A 120 7.51 -4.95 11.27
N VAL A 121 7.73 -6.22 10.96
CA VAL A 121 8.44 -7.16 11.82
C VAL A 121 9.93 -6.81 11.91
N GLU A 122 10.60 -6.57 10.78
CA GLU A 122 12.02 -6.18 10.75
C GLU A 122 12.31 -4.93 11.58
N ARG A 123 11.43 -3.92 11.57
CA ARG A 123 11.58 -2.72 12.41
C ARG A 123 11.55 -3.03 13.92
N ARG A 124 10.91 -4.12 14.33
CA ARG A 124 10.82 -4.57 15.74
C ARG A 124 11.99 -5.47 16.10
N THR A 125 12.24 -6.49 15.28
CA THR A 125 13.24 -7.53 15.57
C THR A 125 14.67 -7.12 15.22
N GLN A 126 14.82 -6.10 14.35
CA GLN A 126 16.08 -5.70 13.70
C GLN A 126 16.70 -6.83 12.84
N ASP A 127 15.98 -7.92 12.58
CA ASP A 127 16.42 -9.00 11.70
C ASP A 127 15.98 -8.70 10.26
N LYS A 128 16.95 -8.48 9.37
CA LYS A 128 16.69 -8.28 7.93
C LYS A 128 16.04 -9.49 7.27
N SER A 129 16.12 -10.66 7.89
CA SER A 129 15.47 -11.89 7.44
C SER A 129 13.95 -11.86 7.62
N ASP A 130 13.42 -10.93 8.42
CA ASP A 130 11.99 -10.70 8.63
C ASP A 130 11.33 -9.75 7.61
N ILE A 131 12.09 -9.24 6.63
CA ILE A 131 11.52 -8.41 5.56
C ILE A 131 10.71 -9.32 4.62
N VAL A 132 9.42 -9.03 4.49
CA VAL A 132 8.55 -9.65 3.49
C VAL A 132 8.56 -8.75 2.26
N SER A 133 9.02 -9.23 1.10
CA SER A 133 9.18 -8.40 -0.10
C SER A 133 8.74 -9.06 -1.39
N ALA A 134 8.25 -8.25 -2.33
CA ALA A 134 7.86 -8.66 -3.68
C ALA A 134 8.45 -7.70 -4.73
N ASP A 135 8.86 -8.23 -5.89
CA ASP A 135 9.39 -7.46 -7.02
C ASP A 135 8.90 -8.09 -8.33
N THR A 136 8.13 -7.34 -9.12
CA THR A 136 7.57 -7.83 -10.39
C THR A 136 8.63 -8.06 -11.47
N LYS A 137 9.86 -7.56 -11.25
CA LYS A 137 10.83 -7.25 -12.31
C LYS A 137 10.22 -6.31 -13.35
N TRP A 138 10.99 -6.01 -14.40
CA TRP A 138 10.51 -5.18 -15.50
C TRP A 138 9.51 -5.95 -16.36
N PHE A 139 8.38 -5.32 -16.70
CA PHE A 139 7.36 -5.88 -17.57
C PHE A 139 6.69 -4.83 -18.44
N SER A 140 6.18 -5.24 -19.61
CA SER A 140 5.40 -4.39 -20.53
C SER A 140 4.03 -4.99 -20.88
N GLY A 141 3.74 -6.22 -20.43
CA GLY A 141 2.45 -6.88 -20.67
C GLY A 141 1.33 -6.40 -19.74
N HIS A 142 0.09 -6.64 -20.15
CA HIS A 142 -1.13 -6.13 -19.49
C HIS A 142 -1.81 -7.11 -18.54
N ASP A 143 -1.25 -8.31 -18.36
CA ASP A 143 -1.73 -9.28 -17.40
C ASP A 143 -1.62 -8.76 -15.97
N SER A 144 -2.56 -9.14 -15.11
CA SER A 144 -2.45 -8.87 -13.68
C SER A 144 -1.28 -9.62 -13.06
N ARG A 145 -0.48 -8.93 -12.26
CA ARG A 145 0.69 -9.47 -11.58
C ARG A 145 0.48 -9.44 -10.08
N GLN A 146 0.44 -10.62 -9.48
CA GLN A 146 0.39 -10.77 -8.04
C GLN A 146 1.73 -10.35 -7.41
N LEU A 147 1.66 -9.61 -6.30
CA LEU A 147 2.81 -9.23 -5.50
C LEU A 147 3.03 -10.27 -4.40
N LYS A 148 3.73 -11.36 -4.75
CA LYS A 148 4.07 -12.44 -3.80
C LYS A 148 5.21 -12.00 -2.88
N GLY A 149 4.87 -11.66 -1.64
CA GLY A 149 5.80 -11.26 -0.61
C GLY A 149 6.50 -12.46 0.02
N HIS A 150 7.81 -12.60 -0.19
CA HIS A 150 8.62 -13.67 0.39
C HIS A 150 9.53 -13.15 1.51
N CYS A 151 9.82 -14.02 2.47
CA CYS A 151 10.63 -13.75 3.66
C CYS A 151 11.55 -14.95 3.92
N ARG A 152 12.75 -14.71 4.48
CA ARG A 152 13.73 -15.77 4.76
C ARG A 152 13.35 -16.61 5.99
N ASN A 153 12.55 -16.03 6.88
CA ASN A 153 12.05 -16.66 8.10
C ASN A 153 10.69 -17.36 7.87
N PHE A 154 10.26 -17.56 6.63
CA PHE A 154 9.12 -18.43 6.33
C PHE A 154 9.53 -19.90 6.31
N VAL A 155 8.58 -20.78 6.65
CA VAL A 155 8.77 -22.24 6.76
C VAL A 155 9.28 -22.85 5.45
N THR A 156 8.78 -22.36 4.31
CA THR A 156 9.16 -22.81 2.98
C THR A 156 9.49 -21.62 2.08
N LYS A 157 10.25 -21.87 1.01
CA LYS A 157 10.59 -20.82 0.02
C LYS A 157 9.38 -20.45 -0.83
N GLU A 158 8.41 -21.34 -0.92
CA GLU A 158 7.18 -21.22 -1.68
C GLU A 158 6.12 -20.44 -0.92
N SER A 159 6.21 -20.38 0.41
CA SER A 159 5.34 -19.56 1.26
C SER A 159 5.44 -18.08 0.89
N PHE A 160 4.29 -17.40 0.86
CA PHE A 160 4.23 -15.96 0.61
C PHE A 160 3.03 -15.30 1.30
N ILE A 161 3.14 -14.00 1.51
CA ILE A 161 2.02 -13.10 1.81
C ILE A 161 1.61 -12.43 0.50
N GLU A 162 0.32 -12.45 0.15
CA GLU A 162 -0.18 -11.67 -0.98
C GLU A 162 -0.24 -10.18 -0.63
N LEU A 163 0.69 -9.38 -1.16
CA LEU A 163 0.78 -7.93 -0.90
C LEU A 163 -0.07 -7.11 -1.88
N GLY A 164 -1.04 -7.75 -2.53
CA GLY A 164 -1.88 -7.17 -3.58
C GLY A 164 -1.45 -7.56 -5.00
N ARG A 165 -1.91 -6.79 -5.98
CA ARG A 165 -1.64 -7.00 -7.40
C ARG A 165 -1.46 -5.68 -8.15
N VAL A 166 -0.75 -5.72 -9.25
CA VAL A 166 -0.60 -4.59 -10.17
C VAL A 166 -0.93 -4.99 -11.59
N ARG A 167 -1.40 -4.03 -12.39
CA ARG A 167 -1.70 -4.23 -13.81
C ARG A 167 -1.31 -3.00 -14.60
N TYR A 168 -0.52 -3.17 -15.66
CA TYR A 168 -0.37 -2.14 -16.69
C TYR A 168 -1.64 -2.18 -17.54
N ILE A 169 -2.47 -1.16 -17.41
CA ILE A 169 -3.75 -1.09 -18.12
C ILE A 169 -3.47 -1.02 -19.61
N LYS A 170 -4.16 -1.87 -20.37
CA LYS A 170 -4.05 -1.87 -21.81
C LYS A 170 -4.73 -0.61 -22.35
N PRO A 171 -3.99 0.32 -22.98
CA PRO A 171 -4.59 1.53 -23.54
C PRO A 171 -5.46 1.18 -24.75
N SER A 172 -6.44 2.03 -25.03
CA SER A 172 -7.36 1.90 -26.16
C SER A 172 -7.64 3.27 -26.78
N ASP A 173 -8.36 3.33 -27.89
CA ASP A 173 -8.76 4.59 -28.51
C ASP A 173 -9.62 5.47 -27.56
N ALA A 174 -10.43 4.84 -26.70
CA ALA A 174 -11.26 5.53 -25.72
C ALA A 174 -10.46 5.98 -24.47
N PHE A 175 -9.43 5.23 -24.11
CA PHE A 175 -8.57 5.47 -22.95
C PHE A 175 -7.10 5.31 -23.34
N PRO A 176 -6.52 6.27 -24.07
CA PRO A 176 -5.21 6.10 -24.69
C PRO A 176 -4.05 6.34 -23.72
N GLU A 177 -4.31 6.80 -22.50
CA GLU A 177 -3.29 7.15 -21.53
C GLU A 177 -2.62 5.93 -20.89
N ILE A 178 -1.33 6.06 -20.61
CA ILE A 178 -0.51 5.00 -20.03
C ILE A 178 -0.71 4.96 -18.50
N ARG A 179 -1.40 3.93 -18.01
CA ARG A 179 -1.79 3.79 -16.59
C ARG A 179 -1.37 2.46 -15.98
N LEU A 180 -1.03 2.49 -14.69
CA LEU A 180 -0.88 1.31 -13.84
C LEU A 180 -1.98 1.31 -12.78
N ARG A 181 -2.66 0.19 -12.57
CA ARG A 181 -3.54 -0.01 -11.41
C ARG A 181 -2.80 -0.78 -10.32
N PHE A 182 -2.85 -0.27 -9.09
CA PHE A 182 -2.51 -1.03 -7.89
C PHE A 182 -3.79 -1.44 -7.17
N THR A 183 -3.98 -2.73 -6.94
CA THR A 183 -5.07 -3.24 -6.10
C THR A 183 -4.44 -3.84 -4.85
N PRO A 184 -4.71 -3.29 -3.65
CA PRO A 184 -4.08 -3.74 -2.42
C PRO A 184 -4.56 -5.14 -2.01
N ALA A 185 -3.92 -5.69 -0.97
CA ALA A 185 -4.30 -6.97 -0.40
C ALA A 185 -5.65 -6.91 0.35
N LYS A 186 -6.07 -8.06 0.88
CA LYS A 186 -7.42 -8.25 1.44
C LYS A 186 -7.53 -7.86 2.92
N GLY A 187 -6.42 -7.61 3.61
CA GLY A 187 -6.42 -7.41 5.06
C GLY A 187 -6.35 -8.73 5.83
N LEU A 188 -5.65 -9.74 5.30
CA LEU A 188 -5.51 -11.05 5.91
C LEU A 188 -4.40 -11.08 6.96
N ILE A 189 -4.64 -11.87 8.00
CA ILE A 189 -3.67 -12.18 9.05
C ILE A 189 -2.93 -13.47 8.70
N TYR A 190 -1.61 -13.45 8.83
CA TYR A 190 -0.70 -14.59 8.70
C TYR A 190 0.00 -14.82 10.04
N GLY A 191 0.59 -15.99 10.24
CA GLY A 191 1.14 -16.34 11.55
C GLY A 191 2.18 -17.45 11.55
N PRO A 192 2.63 -17.84 12.75
CA PRO A 192 3.59 -18.90 12.97
C PRO A 192 3.02 -20.29 12.62
N ASP A 193 3.91 -21.22 12.27
CA ASP A 193 3.64 -22.65 12.05
C ASP A 193 3.49 -23.45 13.34
N VAL A 194 2.72 -22.90 14.28
CA VAL A 194 2.30 -23.59 15.50
C VAL A 194 0.82 -23.90 15.44
N GLU A 195 0.42 -24.99 16.10
CA GLU A 195 -1.00 -25.20 16.35
C GLU A 195 -1.52 -24.10 17.29
N PRO A 196 -2.71 -23.56 17.01
CA PRO A 196 -3.55 -22.86 17.97
C PRO A 196 -3.48 -23.49 19.35
N THR A 197 -2.96 -22.76 20.32
CA THR A 197 -3.31 -23.07 21.70
C THR A 197 -4.74 -22.62 21.91
N GLU A 198 -5.59 -23.51 22.39
CA GLU A 198 -6.90 -23.13 22.94
C GLU A 198 -6.64 -22.09 24.02
N SER A 199 -6.91 -20.84 23.69
CA SER A 199 -6.65 -19.71 24.54
C SER A 199 -7.79 -18.72 24.35
N THR A 200 -8.33 -18.30 25.47
CA THR A 200 -9.34 -17.27 25.55
C THR A 200 -8.66 -15.96 25.97
N ASP A 201 -9.10 -14.85 25.40
CA ASP A 201 -8.81 -13.55 25.98
C ASP A 201 -9.39 -13.47 27.41
N PRO A 202 -8.88 -12.60 28.31
CA PRO A 202 -9.52 -12.28 29.59
C PRO A 202 -11.04 -12.04 29.56
N SER A 203 -11.62 -11.63 28.43
CA SER A 203 -13.08 -11.53 28.23
C SER A 203 -13.82 -12.86 28.07
N GLY A 204 -13.10 -13.98 27.93
CA GLY A 204 -13.65 -15.31 27.65
C GLY A 204 -13.86 -15.61 26.16
N GLU A 205 -13.56 -14.67 25.26
CA GLU A 205 -13.65 -14.88 23.82
C GLU A 205 -12.47 -15.72 23.30
N GLU A 206 -12.74 -16.66 22.39
CA GLU A 206 -11.71 -17.42 21.71
C GLU A 206 -10.82 -16.50 20.89
N LEU A 207 -9.50 -16.64 21.05
CA LEU A 207 -8.57 -15.89 20.23
C LEU A 207 -8.68 -16.31 18.77
N TYR A 208 -8.57 -15.33 17.85
CA TYR A 208 -8.50 -15.60 16.42
C TYR A 208 -7.44 -16.66 16.11
N GLN A 209 -7.81 -17.65 15.30
CA GLN A 209 -6.94 -18.73 14.87
C GLN A 209 -6.55 -18.54 13.41
N VAL A 210 -5.25 -18.43 13.15
CA VAL A 210 -4.73 -18.31 11.78
C VAL A 210 -4.99 -19.63 11.06
N PRO A 211 -5.68 -19.62 9.90
CA PRO A 211 -5.89 -20.83 9.11
C PRO A 211 -4.58 -21.48 8.69
N LEU A 212 -4.57 -22.80 8.54
CA LEU A 212 -3.37 -23.60 8.31
C LEU A 212 -2.54 -23.08 7.11
N GLU A 213 -3.20 -22.69 6.02
CA GLU A 213 -2.57 -22.17 4.81
C GLU A 213 -1.89 -20.80 4.99
N ARG A 214 -2.17 -20.09 6.09
CA ARG A 214 -1.56 -18.79 6.45
C ARG A 214 -0.57 -18.89 7.62
N ARG A 215 -0.31 -20.09 8.14
CA ARG A 215 0.71 -20.39 9.15
C ARG A 215 2.06 -20.61 8.48
N ILE A 216 2.66 -19.51 8.02
CA ILE A 216 3.81 -19.54 7.12
C ILE A 216 5.12 -19.06 7.74
N TYR A 217 5.08 -18.46 8.93
CA TYR A 217 6.28 -17.98 9.62
C TYR A 217 6.87 -19.11 10.47
N ASP A 218 8.18 -19.32 10.40
CA ASP A 218 8.86 -20.33 11.23
C ASP A 218 8.91 -19.84 12.68
N HIS A 219 8.17 -20.50 13.56
CA HIS A 219 8.03 -20.13 14.97
C HIS A 219 9.33 -20.19 15.78
N THR A 220 10.39 -20.80 15.24
CA THR A 220 11.72 -20.82 15.86
C THR A 220 12.53 -19.55 15.59
N LYS A 221 11.98 -18.63 14.78
CA LYS A 221 12.61 -17.36 14.40
C LYS A 221 12.22 -16.21 15.33
N SER A 222 12.79 -15.04 15.06
CA SER A 222 12.80 -13.84 15.90
C SER A 222 11.42 -13.29 16.29
N TRP A 223 10.37 -13.51 15.49
CA TRP A 223 9.10 -12.82 15.69
C TRP A 223 8.12 -13.51 16.63
N TYR A 224 8.04 -14.83 16.61
CA TYR A 224 7.18 -15.57 17.52
C TYR A 224 7.79 -15.57 18.93
N GLY A 225 7.03 -15.11 19.92
CA GLY A 225 7.56 -14.92 21.27
C GLY A 225 8.50 -13.72 21.41
N PHE A 226 8.61 -12.85 20.38
CA PHE A 226 9.35 -11.60 20.49
C PHE A 226 8.89 -10.79 21.68
N GLN A 227 9.84 -10.29 22.48
CA GLN A 227 9.60 -9.41 23.62
C GLN A 227 10.56 -8.24 23.55
N ILE A 228 10.06 -7.07 23.92
CA ILE A 228 10.91 -5.90 24.16
C ILE A 228 11.59 -6.12 25.52
N PRO A 229 12.92 -5.96 25.64
CA PRO A 229 13.59 -6.07 26.93
C PRO A 229 13.00 -5.06 27.93
N PRO A 230 12.73 -5.46 29.19
CA PRO A 230 12.14 -4.57 30.20
C PRO A 230 12.91 -3.26 30.40
N GLU A 231 14.23 -3.28 30.15
CA GLU A 231 15.15 -2.16 30.34
C GLU A 231 14.98 -1.04 29.30
N VAL A 232 14.25 -1.29 28.20
CA VAL A 232 14.02 -0.33 27.11
C VAL A 232 12.81 0.59 27.36
N SER A 233 12.08 0.35 28.47
CA SER A 233 11.02 1.23 28.95
C SER A 233 11.56 2.64 29.27
N GLY A 234 11.05 3.67 28.60
CA GLY A 234 11.34 5.07 28.93
C GLY A 234 12.46 5.74 28.12
N GLY A 235 12.81 5.20 26.95
CA GLY A 235 13.80 5.81 26.04
C GLY A 235 15.26 5.57 26.45
N ALA A 236 15.51 4.60 27.34
CA ALA A 236 16.85 4.11 27.63
C ALA A 236 17.36 3.24 26.48
N ALA A 237 18.66 3.36 26.16
CA ALA A 237 19.30 2.46 25.21
C ALA A 237 19.26 1.03 25.76
N ALA A 238 18.98 0.05 24.89
CA ALA A 238 18.91 -1.33 25.31
C ALA A 238 20.28 -1.83 25.81
N PRO A 239 20.31 -2.75 26.80
CA PRO A 239 21.55 -3.32 27.32
C PRO A 239 22.39 -4.04 26.24
N ASP A 240 21.75 -4.51 25.17
CA ASP A 240 22.39 -5.20 24.05
C ASP A 240 22.90 -4.23 22.95
N GLY A 241 22.77 -2.92 23.17
CA GLY A 241 23.18 -1.89 22.21
C GLY A 241 22.26 -1.78 21.00
N LYS A 242 21.12 -2.48 20.96
CA LYS A 242 20.13 -2.33 19.89
C LYS A 242 19.22 -1.15 20.17
N GLU A 243 18.88 -0.43 19.11
CA GLU A 243 17.82 0.58 19.16
C GLU A 243 16.46 -0.10 18.95
N TYR A 244 15.60 -0.03 19.96
CA TYR A 244 14.19 -0.38 19.81
C TYR A 244 13.44 0.92 19.54
N ASN A 245 13.16 1.18 18.26
CA ASN A 245 12.45 2.36 17.82
C ASN A 245 10.94 2.19 18.06
N GLU A 246 10.52 2.38 19.31
CA GLU A 246 9.14 2.22 19.73
C GLU A 246 8.36 3.53 19.64
N THR A 247 7.24 3.51 18.90
CA THR A 247 6.14 4.46 19.12
C THR A 247 5.32 3.90 20.28
N LEU A 248 5.44 4.48 21.48
CA LEU A 248 4.70 4.04 22.65
C LEU A 248 3.18 4.21 22.43
N PRO A 249 2.33 3.28 22.93
CA PRO A 249 2.65 2.11 23.77
C PRO A 249 3.12 0.85 22.99
N PRO A 250 3.78 -0.13 23.65
CA PRO A 250 4.42 -1.32 23.04
C PRO A 250 3.47 -2.37 22.41
N SER A 251 2.21 -2.01 22.13
CA SER A 251 1.12 -2.93 21.72
C SER A 251 0.71 -2.81 20.25
N LEU A 252 1.58 -2.30 19.38
CA LEU A 252 1.32 -2.19 17.94
C LEU A 252 1.42 -3.54 17.18
N PHE A 253 1.39 -4.66 17.90
CA PHE A 253 1.32 -6.03 17.38
C PHE A 253 0.46 -6.91 18.29
N ALA A 254 0.00 -8.06 17.77
CA ALA A 254 -0.80 -9.00 18.54
C ALA A 254 0.05 -9.67 19.63
N ILE A 255 -0.36 -9.53 20.89
CA ILE A 255 0.35 -10.07 22.06
C ILE A 255 -0.33 -11.30 22.64
N GLN A 256 0.43 -12.18 23.28
CA GLN A 256 -0.10 -13.23 24.14
C GLN A 256 -0.77 -12.55 25.35
N PRO A 257 -1.97 -13.01 25.78
CA PRO A 257 -2.61 -12.51 26.99
C PRO A 257 -1.70 -12.62 28.22
N PRO A 258 -1.89 -11.74 29.24
CA PRO A 258 -2.99 -10.79 29.37
C PRO A 258 -2.78 -9.49 28.57
N ALA A 259 -3.82 -9.06 27.86
CA ALA A 259 -3.92 -7.75 27.23
C ALA A 259 -4.85 -6.84 28.07
N PRO A 260 -4.70 -5.51 28.00
CA PRO A 260 -3.63 -4.78 27.32
C PRO A 260 -2.33 -4.76 28.14
N SER A 261 -1.16 -4.77 27.48
CA SER A 261 0.14 -4.87 28.15
C SER A 261 0.40 -3.74 29.17
N TRP A 262 -0.12 -2.53 28.96
CA TRP A 262 0.07 -1.41 29.89
C TRP A 262 -0.65 -1.57 31.25
N LEU A 263 -1.57 -2.54 31.36
CA LEU A 263 -2.18 -2.94 32.64
C LEU A 263 -1.50 -4.19 33.23
N ASN A 264 -0.54 -4.77 32.52
CA ASN A 264 0.11 -6.04 32.83
C ASN A 264 1.65 -5.91 32.69
N ASP A 265 2.23 -5.06 33.54
CA ASP A 265 3.69 -4.84 33.65
C ASP A 265 4.40 -4.36 32.37
N ASN A 266 3.66 -3.80 31.40
CA ASN A 266 4.17 -3.42 30.06
C ASN A 266 4.81 -4.59 29.30
N ILE A 267 4.51 -5.84 29.65
CA ILE A 267 5.04 -7.02 28.96
C ILE A 267 4.20 -7.25 27.70
N ALA A 268 4.85 -7.16 26.54
CA ALA A 268 4.25 -7.44 25.23
C ALA A 268 4.99 -8.62 24.58
N VAL A 269 4.39 -9.81 24.61
CA VAL A 269 4.95 -11.02 23.98
C VAL A 269 4.25 -11.26 22.65
N SER A 270 4.96 -11.18 21.53
CA SER A 270 4.39 -11.34 20.20
C SER A 270 3.80 -12.74 19.98
N ARG A 271 2.59 -12.79 19.40
CA ARG A 271 1.97 -14.01 18.87
C ARG A 271 2.52 -14.43 17.51
N GLY A 272 3.48 -13.69 16.95
CA GLY A 272 4.08 -13.99 15.65
C GLY A 272 3.21 -13.62 14.44
N TYR A 273 2.21 -12.74 14.59
CA TYR A 273 1.30 -12.39 13.51
C TYR A 273 1.90 -11.39 12.52
N LEU A 274 1.62 -11.59 11.24
CA LEU A 274 1.94 -10.69 10.14
C LEU A 274 0.65 -10.24 9.45
N ASP A 275 0.70 -9.07 8.83
CA ASP A 275 -0.37 -8.53 7.99
C ASP A 275 0.09 -8.41 6.53
N ASP A 276 -0.86 -8.21 5.62
CA ASP A 276 -0.64 -8.04 4.19
C ASP A 276 -0.56 -6.57 3.75
N ALA A 277 -0.36 -5.65 4.69
CA ALA A 277 -0.04 -4.25 4.38
C ALA A 277 1.39 -4.14 3.82
N CYS A 278 1.62 -3.17 2.94
CA CYS A 278 2.94 -2.92 2.36
C CYS A 278 3.10 -1.48 1.90
N ASP A 279 4.35 -1.08 1.67
CA ASP A 279 4.70 0.12 0.92
C ASP A 279 5.79 -0.18 -0.10
N GLY A 280 5.91 0.65 -1.12
CA GLY A 280 6.85 0.39 -2.21
C GLY A 280 7.02 1.50 -3.22
N ILE A 281 7.78 1.15 -4.25
CA ILE A 281 8.13 2.02 -5.37
C ILE A 281 7.54 1.43 -6.64
N VAL A 282 6.89 2.30 -7.41
CA VAL A 282 6.50 2.06 -8.80
C VAL A 282 7.49 2.79 -9.68
N GLU A 283 8.10 2.09 -10.62
CA GLU A 283 9.02 2.64 -11.61
C GLU A 283 8.44 2.44 -13.00
N VAL A 284 8.56 3.46 -13.85
CA VAL A 284 8.29 3.37 -15.28
C VAL A 284 9.54 3.78 -16.05
N LYS A 285 9.76 3.14 -17.20
CA LYS A 285 10.78 3.55 -18.15
C LYS A 285 10.30 3.46 -19.59
N LEU A 286 10.87 4.31 -20.42
CA LEU A 286 10.62 4.39 -21.86
C LEU A 286 11.97 4.53 -22.57
N THR A 287 12.25 3.64 -23.52
CA THR A 287 13.46 3.74 -24.35
C THR A 287 13.11 4.45 -25.66
N LEU A 288 13.66 5.64 -25.88
CA LEU A 288 13.42 6.43 -27.09
C LEU A 288 14.17 5.85 -28.31
N PRO A 289 13.75 6.20 -29.55
CA PRO A 289 14.54 5.88 -30.73
C PRO A 289 15.93 6.54 -30.63
N GLY A 290 16.98 5.71 -30.67
CA GLY A 290 18.36 6.14 -30.41
C GLY A 290 18.94 5.60 -29.10
N GLY A 291 18.13 4.94 -28.26
CA GLY A 291 18.58 4.19 -27.09
C GLY A 291 18.63 4.98 -25.78
N GLU A 292 18.25 6.26 -25.79
CA GLU A 292 18.07 7.04 -24.57
C GLU A 292 16.93 6.46 -23.72
N GLU A 293 17.17 6.23 -22.43
CA GLU A 293 16.18 5.71 -21.49
C GLU A 293 15.68 6.83 -20.57
N LEU A 294 14.38 7.11 -20.64
CA LEU A 294 13.69 7.97 -19.70
C LEU A 294 13.08 7.13 -18.58
N SER A 295 13.05 7.65 -17.36
CA SER A 295 12.40 6.97 -16.23
C SER A 295 11.73 7.93 -15.27
N ALA A 296 10.73 7.42 -14.55
CA ALA A 296 10.07 8.12 -13.45
C ALA A 296 9.69 7.14 -12.34
N LYS A 297 9.46 7.67 -11.13
CA LYS A 297 9.09 6.88 -9.97
C LYS A 297 7.92 7.52 -9.22
N ALA A 298 7.11 6.67 -8.61
CA ALA A 298 6.08 7.03 -7.64
C ALA A 298 6.13 6.06 -6.45
N ARG A 299 5.41 6.41 -5.38
CA ARG A 299 5.21 5.54 -4.22
C ARG A 299 3.81 4.96 -4.20
N ILE A 300 3.70 3.73 -3.72
CA ILE A 300 2.41 3.13 -3.36
C ILE A 300 2.47 2.64 -1.93
N THR A 301 1.34 2.70 -1.24
CA THR A 301 1.18 2.12 0.10
C THR A 301 -0.20 1.49 0.22
N ALA A 302 -0.30 0.40 0.96
CA ALA A 302 -1.56 -0.23 1.35
C ALA A 302 -1.81 0.08 2.84
N ALA A 303 -2.95 0.72 3.11
CA ALA A 303 -3.37 1.12 4.44
C ALA A 303 -4.70 0.45 4.84
N PRO A 304 -5.04 0.41 6.14
CA PRO A 304 -6.36 -0.04 6.59
C PRO A 304 -7.49 0.78 5.96
N PRO A 305 -8.72 0.23 5.86
CA PRO A 305 -9.90 0.96 5.42
C PRO A 305 -10.10 2.28 6.17
N ALA A 306 -10.54 3.33 5.46
CA ALA A 306 -11.04 4.54 6.09
C ALA A 306 -12.52 4.36 6.41
N VAL A 307 -12.86 4.17 7.68
CA VAL A 307 -14.25 3.89 8.11
C VAL A 307 -15.09 5.15 8.37
N VAL A 308 -14.47 6.33 8.33
CA VAL A 308 -15.11 7.65 8.40
C VAL A 308 -14.47 8.57 7.35
N PRO A 309 -14.68 8.30 6.04
CA PRO A 309 -13.95 8.98 4.95
C PRO A 309 -14.33 10.46 4.74
N ASP A 310 -15.45 10.89 5.30
CA ASP A 310 -15.95 12.28 5.33
C ASP A 310 -15.32 13.12 6.47
N ALA A 311 -14.65 12.48 7.43
CA ALA A 311 -13.89 13.16 8.46
C ALA A 311 -12.42 13.30 8.07
N LEU A 312 -11.90 14.53 8.12
CA LEU A 312 -10.47 14.80 7.96
C LEU A 312 -9.78 14.80 9.34
N PHE A 313 -8.53 14.33 9.36
CA PHE A 313 -7.66 14.51 10.51
C PHE A 313 -7.32 16.00 10.67
N VAL A 314 -7.11 16.45 11.92
CA VAL A 314 -6.64 17.83 12.22
C VAL A 314 -5.35 18.17 11.47
N ARG A 315 -4.54 17.15 11.19
CA ARG A 315 -3.32 17.23 10.40
C ARG A 315 -3.25 16.01 9.49
N SER A 316 -3.10 16.25 8.20
CA SER A 316 -3.01 15.26 7.14
C SER A 316 -1.58 15.09 6.64
N LEU A 317 -1.35 14.05 5.83
CA LEU A 317 -0.08 13.88 5.13
C LEU A 317 0.18 15.01 4.12
N ALA A 318 -0.87 15.63 3.58
CA ALA A 318 -0.71 16.79 2.70
C ALA A 318 -0.12 17.97 3.48
N ASP A 319 -0.62 18.24 4.70
CA ASP A 319 -0.09 19.29 5.58
C ASP A 319 1.39 19.04 5.92
N ASP A 320 1.78 17.78 6.14
CA ASP A 320 3.19 17.41 6.37
C ASP A 320 4.06 17.66 5.14
N LEU A 321 3.57 17.32 3.95
CA LEU A 321 4.30 17.56 2.69
C LEU A 321 4.43 19.06 2.40
N ASP A 322 3.38 19.83 2.60
CA ASP A 322 3.40 21.29 2.46
C ASP A 322 4.38 21.92 3.46
N GLN A 323 4.39 21.44 4.71
CA GLN A 323 5.36 21.89 5.71
C GLN A 323 6.80 21.54 5.30
N ILE A 324 7.05 20.37 4.72
CA ILE A 324 8.39 19.99 4.22
C ILE A 324 8.83 20.90 3.07
N LEU A 325 7.92 21.21 2.14
CA LEU A 325 8.22 22.02 0.96
C LEU A 325 8.45 23.51 1.30
N HIS A 326 7.64 24.05 2.21
CA HIS A 326 7.66 25.47 2.53
C HIS A 326 8.48 25.80 3.79
N GLY A 327 8.75 24.81 4.64
CA GLY A 327 9.47 24.98 5.91
C GLY A 327 8.73 25.87 6.92
N PRO A 328 9.25 26.02 8.15
CA PRO A 328 8.80 27.08 9.04
C PRO A 328 9.25 28.45 8.50
N GLN A 329 8.35 29.45 8.49
CA GLN A 329 8.78 30.84 8.29
C GLN A 329 9.51 31.34 9.53
N VAL A 330 10.84 31.26 9.52
CA VAL A 330 11.69 31.81 10.58
C VAL A 330 12.00 33.26 10.24
N THR A 331 11.19 34.19 10.73
CA THR A 331 11.59 35.60 10.80
C THR A 331 12.82 35.68 11.70
N LYS A 332 13.98 36.03 11.14
CA LYS A 332 15.16 36.33 11.96
C LYS A 332 14.80 37.53 12.84
N SER A 333 14.74 37.30 14.16
CA SER A 333 14.63 38.34 15.18
C SER A 333 15.90 39.16 15.27
#